data_AF-A0A7T2YX11-F1
#
_entry.id   AF-A0A7T2YX11-F1
#
_cell.length_a   1.000
_cell.length_b   1.000
_cell.length_c   1.000
_cell.angle_alpha   90.00
_cell.angle_beta   90.00
_cell.angle_gamma   90.00
#
_symmetry.space_group_name_H-M   'P 1'
#
loop_
_entity.id
_entity.type
_entity.pdbx_description
1 polymer ?
#
loop_
_entity_poly.entity_id
_entity_poly.type
_entity_poly.pdbx_seq_one_letter_code
_entity_poly.pdbx_strand_id
1 'polypeptide(L)' 'MNITAINVFIEVDGKQTMAFIGKEQAELFVRMLPSFQDGQPNAPKLYTLPASVAAPLEKTRAALYDCLMKPKAAEKGQTP' A
#
# COMPACT_ATOMS: atom_id res chain seq x y z
N MET A 1 14.21 4.30 -8.74
CA MET A 1 13.52 3.03 -8.43
C MET A 1 12.14 3.11 -9.07
N ASN A 2 11.71 2.11 -9.85
CA ASN A 2 10.39 2.17 -10.48
C ASN A 2 9.34 1.56 -9.53
N ILE A 3 8.64 2.40 -8.77
CA ILE A 3 7.61 1.95 -7.83
C ILE A 3 6.27 1.81 -8.56
N THR A 4 5.74 0.59 -8.57
CA THR A 4 4.47 0.29 -9.25
C THR A 4 3.27 0.27 -8.28
N ALA A 5 3.51 0.04 -6.99
CA ALA A 5 2.49 0.09 -5.95
C ALA A 5 3.12 0.30 -4.57
N ILE A 6 2.43 1.02 -3.69
CA ILE A 6 2.69 1.06 -2.24
C ILE A 6 1.37 0.85 -1.53
N ASN A 7 1.37 -0.06 -0.57
CA ASN A 7 0.23 -0.33 0.28
C ASN A 7 0.73 -0.41 1.71
N VAL A 8 0.11 0.35 2.60
CA VAL A 8 0.47 0.38 4.01
C VAL A 8 -0.63 -0.33 4.78
N PHE A 9 -0.28 -1.45 5.43
CA PHE A 9 -1.16 -2.08 6.41
C PHE A 9 -0.90 -1.44 7.77
N ILE A 10 -1.96 -1.01 8.44
CA ILE A 10 -1.89 -0.30 9.72
C ILE A 10 -2.91 -0.94 10.66
N GLU A 11 -2.49 -1.29 11.86
CA GLU A 11 -3.41 -1.65 12.93
C GLU A 11 -3.85 -0.38 13.66
N VAL A 12 -5.16 -0.11 13.66
CA VAL A 12 -5.78 1.00 14.39
C VAL A 12 -6.88 0.43 15.26
N ASP A 13 -6.81 0.65 16.58
CA ASP A 13 -7.79 0.15 17.55
C ASP A 13 -8.05 -1.36 17.43
N GLY A 14 -6.99 -2.15 17.24
CA GLY A 14 -7.06 -3.61 17.06
C GLY A 14 -7.67 -4.08 15.73
N LYS A 15 -7.88 -3.16 14.77
CA LYS A 15 -8.40 -3.48 13.43
C LYS A 15 -7.34 -3.26 12.38
N GLN A 16 -7.22 -4.23 11.47
CA GLN A 16 -6.35 -4.13 10.31
C GLN A 16 -6.99 -3.21 9.27
N THR A 17 -6.26 -2.16 8.91
CA THR A 17 -6.63 -1.19 7.89
C THR A 17 -5.56 -1.14 6.80
N MET A 18 -5.92 -0.60 5.63
CA MET A 18 -5.02 -0.52 4.49
C MET A 18 -5.14 0.86 3.85
N ALA A 19 -3.99 1.52 3.66
CA ALA A 19 -3.89 2.77 2.93
C ALA A 19 -3.22 2.52 1.56
N PHE A 20 -3.88 2.96 0.50
CA PHE A 20 -3.33 2.95 -0.86
C PHE A 20 -2.63 4.27 -1.13
N ILE A 21 -1.37 4.22 -1.52
CA ILE A 21 -0.61 5.42 -1.90
C ILE A 21 -0.57 5.50 -3.41
N GLY A 22 -1.04 6.63 -3.95
CA GLY A 22 -1.02 6.89 -5.39
C GLY A 22 0.40 6.86 -5.95
N LYS A 23 0.55 6.36 -7.18
CA LYS A 23 1.85 6.20 -7.85
C LYS A 23 2.67 7.50 -7.89
N GLU A 24 2.02 8.64 -8.08
CA GLU A 24 2.65 9.96 -8.13
C GLU A 24 3.32 10.37 -6.81
N GLN A 25 2.80 9.88 -5.68
CA GLN A 25 3.33 10.17 -4.35
C GLN A 25 4.27 9.08 -3.83
N ALA A 26 4.45 8.00 -4.60
CA ALA A 26 5.15 6.81 -4.14
C ALA A 26 6.63 7.09 -3.85
N GLU A 27 7.30 7.85 -4.72
CA GLU A 27 8.71 8.21 -4.49
C GLU A 27 8.89 9.09 -3.27
N LEU A 28 8.01 10.09 -3.08
CA LEU A 28 8.05 10.95 -1.91
C LEU A 28 7.85 10.15 -0.64
N PHE A 29 6.87 9.25 -0.62
CA PHE A 29 6.61 8.36 0.50
C PHE A 29 7.85 7.51 0.87
N VAL A 30 8.48 6.86 -0.12
CA VAL A 30 9.68 6.03 0.13
C VAL A 30 10.86 6.84 0.66
N ARG A 31 11.02 8.10 0.22
CA ARG A 31 12.08 8.98 0.73
C ARG A 31 11.91 9.34 2.20
N MET A 32 10.69 9.26 2.74
CA MET A 32 10.43 9.54 4.16
C MET A 32 10.69 8.34 5.07
N LEU A 33 10.62 7.11 4.55
CA LEU A 33 10.79 5.87 5.32
C LEU A 33 12.03 5.82 6.23
N PRO A 34 13.22 6.30 5.84
CA PRO A 34 14.40 6.13 6.68
C PRO A 34 14.25 6.76 8.06
N SER A 35 13.54 7.88 8.17
CA SER A 35 13.27 8.57 9.45
C SER A 35 12.41 7.75 10.42
N PHE A 36 11.69 6.74 9.90
CA PHE A 36 10.77 5.88 10.66
C PHE A 36 11.28 4.44 10.80
N GLN A 37 12.43 4.11 10.21
CA GLN A 37 13.05 2.80 10.35
C GLN A 37 14.01 2.76 11.53
N ASP A 38 14.11 1.59 12.17
CA ASP A 38 15.04 1.38 13.29
C ASP A 38 16.48 1.75 12.90
N GLY A 39 17.11 2.55 13.77
CA GLY A 39 18.46 3.08 13.54
C GLY A 39 18.54 4.21 12.50
N GLN A 40 17.39 4.69 12.00
CA GLN A 40 17.26 5.85 11.10
C GLN A 40 18.32 5.89 9.99
N PRO A 41 18.34 4.89 9.09
CA PRO A 41 19.38 4.81 8.06
C PRO A 41 19.37 6.06 7.15
N ASN A 42 20.50 6.33 6.49
CA ASN A 42 20.60 7.46 5.54
C ASN A 42 19.79 7.25 4.23
N ALA A 43 19.33 6.01 3.98
CA ALA A 43 18.57 5.63 2.80
C ALA A 43 17.55 4.54 3.18
N PRO A 44 16.42 4.41 2.45
CA PRO A 44 15.38 3.47 2.82
C PRO A 44 15.87 2.04 2.65
N LYS A 45 15.74 1.23 3.71
CA LYS A 45 16.06 -0.20 3.65
C LYS A 45 14.81 -0.96 3.20
N LEU A 46 14.90 -1.59 2.03
CA LEU A 46 13.84 -2.43 1.47
C LEU A 46 14.36 -3.86 1.32
N TYR A 47 13.54 -4.84 1.66
CA TYR A 47 13.88 -6.25 1.56
C TYR A 47 13.02 -6.90 0.49
N THR A 48 13.67 -7.53 -0.48
CA THR A 48 12.97 -8.31 -1.50
C THR A 48 12.41 -9.57 -0.86
N LEU A 49 11.10 -9.77 -0.96
CA LEU A 49 10.44 -10.97 -0.48
C LEU A 49 10.77 -12.15 -1.42
N PRO A 50 10.92 -13.38 -0.89
CA PRO A 50 11.05 -14.56 -1.73
C PRO A 50 9.76 -14.77 -2.55
N ALA A 51 9.90 -15.37 -3.74
CA ALA A 51 8.78 -15.55 -4.67
C ALA A 51 7.60 -16.33 -4.06
N SER A 52 7.87 -17.29 -3.17
CA SER A 52 6.85 -18.06 -2.44
C SER A 52 5.94 -17.19 -1.56
N VAL A 53 6.42 -16.03 -1.12
CA VAL A 53 5.66 -15.06 -0.33
C VAL A 53 5.07 -13.96 -1.21
N ALA A 54 5.82 -13.51 -2.22
CA ALA A 54 5.40 -12.42 -3.10
C ALA A 54 4.13 -12.77 -3.91
N ALA A 55 4.06 -13.98 -4.50
CA ALA A 55 2.93 -14.34 -5.37
C ALA A 55 1.57 -14.38 -4.64
N PRO A 56 1.45 -14.98 -3.43
CA PRO A 56 0.22 -14.84 -2.63
C PRO A 56 -0.09 -13.39 -2.25
N LEU A 57 0.92 -12.60 -1.87
CA LEU A 57 0.74 -11.21 -1.46
C LEU A 57 0.20 -10.33 -2.59
N GLU A 58 0.70 -10.51 -3.82
CA GLU A 58 0.22 -9.81 -5.00
C GLU A 58 -1.25 -10.11 -5.30
N LYS A 59 -1.67 -11.39 -5.16
CA LYS A 59 -3.07 -11.80 -5.31
C LYS A 59 -3.95 -11.17 -4.24
N THR A 60 -3.52 -11.18 -2.98
CA THR A 60 -4.25 -10.55 -1.87
C THR A 60 -4.41 -9.05 -2.09
N ARG A 61 -3.34 -8.36 -2.52
CA ARG A 61 -3.39 -6.93 -2.84
C ARG A 61 -4.41 -6.64 -3.94
N ALA A 62 -4.42 -7.43 -5.01
CA ALA A 62 -5.39 -7.26 -6.10
C ALA A 62 -6.83 -7.46 -5.61
N ALA A 63 -7.09 -8.50 -4.81
CA ALA A 63 -8.41 -8.74 -4.22
C ALA A 63 -8.86 -7.63 -3.27
N LEU A 64 -7.95 -7.11 -2.43
CA LEU A 64 -8.25 -5.98 -1.55
C LEU A 64 -8.52 -4.70 -2.32
N TYR A 65 -7.75 -4.42 -3.37
CA TYR A 65 -8.01 -3.28 -4.25
C TYR A 65 -9.39 -3.40 -4.91
N ASP A 66 -9.75 -4.56 -5.42
CA ASP A 66 -11.06 -4.78 -6.03
C ASP A 66 -12.21 -4.67 -5.01
N CYS A 67 -12.03 -5.15 -3.78
CA CYS A 67 -13.04 -5.04 -2.73
C CYS A 67 -13.21 -3.61 -2.20
N LEU A 68 -12.11 -2.86 -2.07
CA LEU A 68 -12.10 -1.55 -1.39
C LEU A 68 -12.16 -0.36 -2.35
N MET A 69 -11.71 -0.51 -3.60
CA MET A 69 -11.55 0.57 -4.57
C MET A 69 -12.38 0.40 -5.86
N LYS A 70 -12.82 -0.81 -6.23
CA LYS A 70 -13.89 -1.00 -7.24
C LYS A 70 -15.28 -0.89 -6.55
N PRO A 71 -16.35 -0.52 -7.27
CA PRO A 71 -17.04 0.75 -7.03
C PRO A 71 -17.97 0.82 -5.81
N LYS A 72 -17.60 1.73 -4.88
CA LYS A 72 -18.49 2.79 -4.35
C LYS A 72 -18.75 3.92 -5.36
N ALA A 73 -18.27 3.79 -6.60
CA ALA A 73 -18.58 4.71 -7.71
C ALA A 73 -20.01 4.55 -8.27
N ALA A 74 -20.74 3.50 -7.88
CA ALA A 74 -22.15 3.31 -8.24
C ALA A 74 -23.14 3.98 -7.26
N GLU A 75 -22.71 4.35 -6.05
CA GLU A 75 -23.59 4.94 -5.02
C GLU A 75 -23.62 6.48 -5.03
N LYS A 76 -22.73 7.14 -5.78
CA LYS A 76 -22.79 8.60 -6.03
C LYS A 76 -23.56 8.97 -7.30
N GLY A 77 -24.51 8.13 -7.71
CA GLY A 77 -25.28 8.26 -8.95
C GLY A 77 -26.71 7.72 -8.85
N GLN A 78 -27.43 8.08 -7.80
CA GLN A 78 -28.89 7.95 -7.65
C GLN A 78 -29.33 9.17 -6.82
N THR A 79 -30.28 10.03 -7.16
CA THR A 79 -31.29 10.21 -8.25
C THR A 79 -31.97 11.58 -7.93
N PRO A 80 -32.96 12.14 -8.66
CA PRO A 80 -33.57 11.81 -9.96
C PRO A 80 -33.30 12.83 -11.08
#